data_AF-A0A836VWW4-F1
#
_entry.id   AF-A0A836VWW4-F1
#
_cell.length_a   1.000
_cell.length_b   1.000
_cell.length_c   1.000
_cell.angle_alpha   90.00
_cell.angle_beta   90.00
_cell.angle_gamma   90.00
#
_symmetry.space_group_name_H-M   'P 1'
#
loop_
_entity.id
_entity.type
_entity.pdbx_description
1 polymer ?
#
loop_
_entity_poly.entity_id
_entity_poly.type
_entity_poly.pdbx_seq_one_letter_code
_entity_poly.pdbx_strand_id
1 'polypeptide(L)'
;TEDPARDLFFLVGADSLADLPHWRQPQRIAELATIVAVNRGDRALPSPSELEKALGPLLAARVRPATMPAIDLSATDIRRRVREGRSIRFLVPRAVEVYIAEKGLYRGTT
;
A
#
# COMPACT_ATOMS: atom_id res chain seq x y z
N THR A 1 -4.50 -8.56 21.55
CA THR A 1 -5.19 -7.55 22.38
C THR A 1 -4.78 -6.20 21.89
N GLU A 2 -5.74 -5.32 21.62
CA GLU A 2 -5.47 -3.91 21.31
C GLU A 2 -4.99 -3.20 22.58
N ASP A 3 -3.96 -2.37 22.46
CA ASP A 3 -3.34 -1.64 23.56
C ASP A 3 -3.35 -0.14 23.19
N PRO A 4 -4.22 0.68 23.82
CA PRO A 4 -4.37 2.09 23.50
C PRO A 4 -3.10 2.93 23.74
N ALA A 5 -2.14 2.42 24.53
CA ALA A 5 -0.92 3.14 24.85
C ALA A 5 0.19 2.96 23.79
N ARG A 6 -0.03 2.14 22.76
CA ARG A 6 0.97 1.89 21.72
C ARG A 6 0.94 2.95 20.63
N ASP A 7 2.13 3.30 20.16
CA ASP A 7 2.28 4.07 18.95
C ASP A 7 1.77 3.28 17.74
N LEU A 8 0.90 3.91 16.96
CA LEU A 8 0.38 3.34 15.72
C LEU A 8 1.14 3.92 14.52
N PHE A 9 1.51 3.03 13.61
CA PHE A 9 2.12 3.37 12.33
C PHE A 9 1.20 2.90 11.21
N PHE A 10 0.75 3.84 10.39
CA PHE A 10 -0.13 3.56 9.27
C PHE A 10 0.65 3.60 7.96
N LEU A 11 0.92 2.43 7.39
CA LEU A 11 1.72 2.29 6.18
C LEU A 11 0.86 2.53 4.94
N VAL A 12 1.30 3.45 4.08
CA VAL A 12 0.62 3.81 2.83
C VAL A 12 1.61 3.90 1.69
N GLY A 13 1.21 3.43 0.51
CA GLY A 13 1.99 3.65 -0.71
C GLY A 13 1.89 5.10 -1.19
N ALA A 14 2.85 5.53 -2.02
CA ALA A 14 2.87 6.86 -2.62
C ALA A 14 1.54 7.24 -3.32
N ASP A 15 0.87 6.30 -4.00
CA ASP A 15 -0.41 6.55 -4.66
C ASP A 15 -1.54 6.84 -3.65
N SER A 16 -1.59 6.11 -2.54
CA SER A 16 -2.55 6.34 -1.44
C SER A 16 -2.26 7.64 -0.69
N LEU A 17 -0.98 7.99 -0.52
CA LEU A 17 -0.58 9.26 0.11
C LEU A 17 -1.06 10.46 -0.70
N ALA A 18 -0.97 10.39 -2.03
CA ALA A 18 -1.45 11.46 -2.92
C ALA A 18 -2.98 11.66 -2.81
N ASP A 19 -3.73 10.60 -2.53
CA ASP A 19 -5.19 10.64 -2.37
C ASP A 19 -5.65 10.96 -0.93
N LEU A 20 -4.74 10.91 0.04
CA LEU A 20 -5.03 11.10 1.47
C LEU A 20 -5.90 12.34 1.77
N PRO A 21 -5.71 13.53 1.14
CA PRO A 21 -6.58 14.69 1.39
C PRO A 21 -8.06 14.47 1.12
N HIS A 22 -8.42 13.53 0.24
CA HIS A 22 -9.79 13.22 -0.13
C HIS A 22 -10.43 12.15 0.76
N TRP A 23 -9.66 11.57 1.68
CA TRP A 23 -10.16 10.55 2.59
C TRP A 23 -11.13 11.15 3.59
N ARG A 24 -11.91 10.29 4.24
CA ARG A 24 -12.79 10.72 5.32
C ARG A 24 -11.94 11.10 6.54
N GLN A 25 -11.97 12.39 6.91
CA GLN A 25 -11.29 12.95 8.09
C GLN A 25 -9.78 12.64 8.12
N PRO A 26 -8.98 13.12 7.14
CA PRO A 26 -7.57 12.77 7.04
C PRO A 26 -6.73 13.27 8.22
N GLN A 27 -7.15 14.37 8.85
CA GLN A 27 -6.50 14.88 10.06
C GLN A 27 -6.64 13.90 11.23
N ARG A 28 -7.79 13.23 11.36
CA ARG A 28 -8.02 12.25 12.43
C ARG A 28 -7.08 11.05 12.31
N ILE A 29 -6.72 10.65 11.09
CA ILE A 29 -5.74 9.58 10.86
C ILE A 29 -4.38 9.99 11.45
N ALA A 30 -3.96 11.23 11.22
CA ALA A 30 -2.70 11.78 11.69
C ALA A 30 -2.64 12.04 13.21
N GLU A 31 -3.81 12.18 13.85
CA GLU A 31 -3.92 12.20 15.31
C GLU A 31 -3.76 10.81 15.93
N LEU A 32 -4.23 9.78 15.23
CA LEU A 32 -4.23 8.40 15.71
C LEU A 32 -2.91 7.66 15.43
N ALA A 33 -2.24 7.99 14.33
CA ALA A 33 -1.08 7.26 13.86
C ALA A 33 -0.05 8.15 13.16
N THR A 34 1.21 7.74 13.25
CA THR A 34 2.26 8.23 12.33
C THR A 34 2.05 7.59 10.97
N ILE A 35 1.98 8.41 9.92
CA ILE A 35 1.78 7.92 8.56
C ILE A 35 3.15 7.58 7.98
N VAL A 36 3.37 6.31 7.62
CA VAL A 36 4.60 5.86 6.99
C VAL A 36 4.37 5.73 5.49
N ALA A 37 4.91 6.67 4.73
CA ALA A 37 4.79 6.70 3.28
C ALA A 37 5.90 5.84 2.65
N VAL A 38 5.53 4.82 1.88
CA VAL A 38 6.47 3.94 1.17
C VAL A 38 6.49 4.24 -0.33
N ASN A 39 7.69 4.32 -0.90
CA ASN A 39 7.88 4.38 -2.35
C ASN A 39 7.51 3.04 -3.00
N ARG A 40 7.18 3.11 -4.29
CA ARG A 40 7.02 1.92 -5.14
C ARG A 40 8.16 1.90 -6.16
N GLY A 41 9.19 1.11 -5.87
CA GLY A 41 10.43 1.07 -6.66
C GLY A 41 11.07 2.43 -6.81
N ASP A 42 11.38 2.83 -8.04
CA ASP A 42 12.18 4.04 -8.29
C ASP A 42 11.38 5.35 -8.18
N ARG A 43 10.07 5.26 -7.91
CA ARG A 43 9.25 6.47 -7.74
C ARG A 43 9.56 7.13 -6.40
N ALA A 44 10.26 8.25 -6.46
CA ALA A 44 10.56 9.05 -5.28
C ALA A 44 9.29 9.46 -4.54
N LEU A 45 9.39 9.49 -3.20
CA LEU A 45 8.38 10.14 -2.38
C LEU A 45 8.46 11.66 -2.57
N PRO A 46 7.34 12.40 -2.42
CA PRO A 46 7.37 13.84 -2.52
C PRO A 46 8.31 14.43 -1.45
N SER A 47 9.00 15.50 -1.81
CA SER A 47 9.82 16.28 -0.88
C SER A 47 8.96 16.86 0.25
N PRO A 48 9.57 17.26 1.39
CA PRO A 48 8.83 17.87 2.50
C PRO A 48 7.96 19.06 2.09
N SER A 49 8.45 19.93 1.21
CA SER A 49 7.70 21.09 0.72
C SER A 49 6.53 20.70 -0.19
N GLU A 50 6.68 19.65 -1.00
CA GLU A 50 5.59 19.10 -1.81
C GLU A 50 4.52 18.46 -0.94
N LEU A 51 4.92 17.75 0.12
CA LEU A 51 3.99 17.18 1.12
C LEU A 51 3.23 18.28 1.85
N GLU A 52 3.90 19.31 2.33
CA GLU A 52 3.25 20.45 3.01
C GLU A 52 2.26 21.16 2.09
N LYS A 53 2.62 21.36 0.81
CA LYS A 53 1.73 21.96 -0.18
C LYS A 53 0.49 21.10 -0.45
N ALA A 54 0.64 19.78 -0.52
CA ALA A 54 -0.45 18.86 -0.85
C ALA A 54 -1.37 18.54 0.34
N LEU A 55 -0.79 18.42 1.53
CA LEU A 55 -1.48 17.91 2.73
C LEU A 55 -1.78 19.00 3.76
N GLY A 56 -1.14 20.16 3.64
CA GLY A 56 -1.07 21.17 4.69
C GLY A 56 -0.05 20.81 5.78
N PRO A 57 0.42 21.79 6.56
CA PRO A 57 1.55 21.62 7.48
C PRO A 57 1.29 20.59 8.59
N LEU A 58 0.06 20.57 9.13
CA LEU A 58 -0.30 19.68 10.25
C LEU A 58 -0.27 18.21 9.86
N LEU A 59 -0.79 17.88 8.67
CA LEU A 59 -0.85 16.52 8.17
C LEU A 59 0.53 16.07 7.67
N ALA A 60 1.24 16.94 6.93
CA ALA A 60 2.58 16.67 6.44
C ALA A 60 3.58 16.38 7.59
N ALA A 61 3.46 17.08 8.74
CA ALA A 61 4.31 16.86 9.91
C ALA A 61 4.19 15.42 10.51
N ARG A 62 3.10 14.70 10.21
CA ARG A 62 2.86 13.33 10.66
C ARG A 62 3.27 12.26 9.64
N VAL A 63 3.75 12.67 8.46
CA VAL A 63 4.26 11.75 7.44
C VAL A 63 5.73 11.46 7.68
N ARG A 64 6.12 10.19 7.57
CA ARG A 64 7.51 9.73 7.60
C ARG A 64 7.78 8.92 6.34
N PRO A 65 8.74 9.32 5.48
CA PRO A 65 9.11 8.53 4.33
C PRO A 65 9.87 7.27 4.76
N ALA A 66 9.64 6.16 4.07
CA ALA A 66 10.39 4.93 4.22
C ALA A 66 10.71 4.34 2.84
N THR A 67 11.98 3.99 2.62
CA THR A 67 12.44 3.42 1.36
C THR A 67 12.24 1.91 1.34
N MET A 68 11.58 1.40 0.32
CA MET A 68 11.37 -0.02 0.03
C MET A 68 12.08 -0.40 -1.28
N PRO A 69 12.64 -1.63 -1.37
CA PRO A 69 13.19 -2.14 -2.62
C PRO A 69 12.16 -2.11 -3.76
N ALA A 70 12.65 -1.95 -4.99
CA ALA A 70 11.82 -2.10 -6.17
C ALA A 70 11.35 -3.55 -6.32
N ILE A 71 10.04 -3.74 -6.18
CA ILE A 71 9.38 -5.02 -6.44
C ILE A 71 8.44 -4.78 -7.63
N ASP A 72 8.84 -5.27 -8.80
CA ASP A 72 7.99 -5.26 -10.00
C ASP A 72 6.97 -6.41 -9.95
N LEU A 73 6.06 -6.28 -8.98
CA LEU A 73 4.95 -7.20 -8.78
C LEU A 73 3.67 -6.39 -8.58
N SER A 74 2.57 -6.85 -9.15
CA SER A 74 1.26 -6.26 -8.94
C SER A 74 0.17 -7.31 -8.88
N ALA A 75 -0.87 -7.04 -8.09
CA ALA A 75 -2.04 -7.89 -8.02
C ALA A 75 -2.75 -8.00 -9.38
N THR A 76 -2.74 -6.94 -10.20
CA THR A 76 -3.31 -6.95 -11.56
C THR A 76 -2.61 -7.99 -12.44
N ASP A 77 -1.28 -8.02 -12.40
CA ASP A 77 -0.49 -8.98 -13.17
C ASP A 77 -0.64 -10.42 -12.65
N ILE A 78 -0.69 -10.62 -11.33
CA ILE A 78 -0.99 -11.92 -10.72
C ILE A 78 -2.36 -12.44 -11.20
N ARG A 79 -3.43 -11.63 -11.09
CA ARG A 79 -4.77 -12.03 -11.54
C ARG A 79 -4.82 -12.33 -13.04
N ARG A 80 -4.10 -11.55 -13.85
CA ARG A 80 -3.96 -11.80 -15.30
C ARG A 80 -3.31 -13.16 -15.57
N ARG A 81 -2.17 -13.46 -14.92
CA ARG A 81 -1.49 -14.76 -15.08
C ARG A 81 -2.41 -15.93 -14.73
N VAL A 82 -3.13 -15.84 -13.62
CA VAL A 82 -4.09 -16.89 -13.21
C VAL A 82 -5.18 -17.09 -14.27
N ARG A 83 -5.75 -16.00 -14.81
CA ARG A 83 -6.77 -16.06 -15.87
C ARG A 83 -6.26 -16.75 -17.13
N GLU A 84 -5.01 -16.53 -17.48
CA GLU A 84 -4.35 -17.09 -18.66
C GLU A 84 -3.72 -18.48 -18.41
N GLY A 85 -3.96 -19.09 -17.24
CA GLY A 85 -3.39 -20.39 -16.89
C GLY A 85 -1.87 -20.39 -16.67
N ARG A 86 -1.26 -19.21 -16.49
CA ARG A 86 0.18 -19.05 -16.23
C ARG A 86 0.50 -19.24 -14.75
N SER A 87 1.65 -19.83 -14.48
CA SER A 87 2.14 -20.04 -13.12
C SER A 87 2.35 -18.71 -12.39
N ILE A 88 1.99 -18.70 -11.10
CA ILE A 88 2.28 -17.62 -10.14
C ILE A 88 3.21 -18.09 -9.01
N ARG A 89 3.84 -19.26 -9.16
CA ARG A 89 4.79 -19.80 -8.19
C ARG A 89 5.93 -18.80 -7.98
N PHE A 90 6.34 -18.61 -6.72
CA PHE A 90 7.35 -17.62 -6.28
C PHE A 90 6.93 -16.14 -6.40
N LEU A 91 5.79 -15.82 -7.04
CA LEU A 91 5.25 -14.47 -7.03
C LEU A 91 4.37 -14.20 -5.81
N VAL A 92 3.88 -15.26 -5.17
CA VAL A 92 3.11 -15.20 -3.92
C VAL A 92 3.59 -16.30 -2.97
N PRO A 93 3.33 -16.20 -1.66
CA PRO A 93 3.55 -17.31 -0.73
C PRO A 93 2.82 -18.57 -1.21
N ARG A 94 3.43 -19.75 -1.01
CA ARG A 94 2.87 -21.03 -1.47
C ARG A 94 1.43 -21.27 -0.98
N ALA A 95 1.12 -20.90 0.25
CA ALA A 95 -0.24 -21.03 0.80
C ALA A 95 -1.27 -20.20 0.01
N VAL A 96 -0.89 -19.01 -0.48
CA VAL A 96 -1.77 -18.14 -1.28
C VAL A 96 -1.97 -18.73 -2.68
N GLU A 97 -0.92 -19.26 -3.31
CA GLU A 97 -1.02 -19.96 -4.60
C GLU A 97 -2.00 -21.15 -4.53
N VAL A 98 -1.86 -21.99 -3.51
CA VAL A 98 -2.75 -23.14 -3.27
C VAL A 98 -4.18 -22.66 -3.07
N TYR A 99 -4.38 -21.65 -2.22
CA TYR A 99 -5.71 -21.10 -1.96
C TYR A 99 -6.40 -20.56 -3.22
N ILE A 100 -5.67 -19.81 -4.07
CA ILE A 100 -6.19 -19.31 -5.34
C ILE A 100 -6.64 -20.47 -6.24
N ALA A 101 -5.85 -21.55 -6.30
CA ALA A 101 -6.16 -22.71 -7.14
C ALA A 101 -7.38 -23.49 -6.62
N GLU A 102 -7.47 -23.74 -5.31
CA GLU A 102 -8.56 -24.47 -4.67
C GLU A 102 -9.90 -23.73 -4.75
N LYS A 103 -9.87 -22.40 -4.56
CA LYS A 103 -11.07 -21.56 -4.62
C LYS A 103 -11.43 -21.11 -6.03
N GLY A 104 -10.63 -21.46 -7.04
CA GLY A 104 -10.85 -21.03 -8.43
C GLY A 104 -10.81 -19.51 -8.63
N LEU A 105 -10.12 -18.77 -7.75
CA LEU A 105 -10.10 -17.30 -7.81
C LEU A 105 -9.43 -16.82 -9.09
N TYR A 106 -9.96 -15.74 -9.66
CA TYR A 106 -9.42 -15.04 -10.82
C TYR A 106 -9.35 -15.86 -12.13
N ARG A 107 -9.91 -17.08 -12.14
CA ARG A 107 -10.17 -17.81 -13.38
C ARG A 107 -11.24 -17.06 -14.17
N GLY A 108 -11.11 -17.04 -15.50
CA GLY A 108 -12.15 -16.47 -16.35
C GLY A 108 -13.43 -17.27 -16.16
N THR A 109 -14.54 -16.59 -15.90
CA THR A 109 -15.86 -17.18 -16.16
C THR A 109 -15.93 -17.38 -17.66
N THR A 110 -16.07 -18.63 -18.10
CA THR A 110 -16.55 -18.89 -19.46
C THR A 110 -18.01 -18.47 -19.54
#